data_AF-A0A382FT02-F1
#
_entry.id   AF-A0A382FT02-F1
#
_cell.length_a   1.000
_cell.length_b   1.000
_cell.length_c   1.000
_cell.angle_alpha   90.00
_cell.angle_beta   90.00
_cell.angle_gamma   90.00
#
_symmetry.space_group_name_H-M   'P 1'
#
loop_
_entity.id
_entity.type
_entity.pdbx_description
1 polymer ?
#
loop_
_entity_poly.entity_id
_entity_poly.type
_entity_poly.pdbx_seq_one_letter_code
_entity_poly.pdbx_strand_id
1 'polypeptide(L)'
;MDNTNKGFTLIELIIVMVILGILAAVAVPKYVESVTNAESAAEDAVITSMLAGLEQYANNSLYTSGRTTWPTNPFDALKDAPAGHNGGSNIPAAVDGEWTFIDFGATPDGNGNTGKITHQRADNTRYEWLYNKGT
;
A
#
# COMPACT_ATOMS: atom_id res chain seq x y z
N MET A 1 -45.85 0.82 44.03
CA MET A 1 -45.05 0.62 42.80
C MET A 1 -43.87 -0.23 43.19
N ASP A 2 -43.85 -1.50 42.80
CA ASP A 2 -42.77 -2.41 43.16
C ASP A 2 -41.61 -2.21 42.19
N ASN A 3 -40.64 -1.39 42.61
CA ASN A 3 -39.41 -1.14 41.86
C ASN A 3 -38.54 -2.40 41.92
N THR A 4 -38.67 -3.27 40.91
CA THR A 4 -37.83 -4.47 40.77
C THR A 4 -36.52 -4.07 40.11
N ASN A 5 -35.64 -3.41 40.87
CA ASN A 5 -34.26 -3.20 40.46
C ASN A 5 -33.50 -4.54 40.58
N LYS A 6 -33.56 -5.35 39.52
CA LYS A 6 -32.75 -6.57 39.40
C LYS A 6 -31.30 -6.13 39.21
N GLY A 7 -30.48 -6.30 40.25
CA GLY A 7 -29.04 -6.14 40.15
C GLY A 7 -28.43 -7.23 39.27
N PHE A 8 -27.44 -6.88 38.47
CA PHE A 8 -26.65 -7.83 37.67
C PHE A 8 -25.84 -8.74 38.60
N THR A 9 -25.78 -10.04 38.33
CA THR A 9 -24.97 -10.95 39.15
C THR A 9 -23.50 -10.93 38.71
N LEU A 10 -22.59 -11.12 39.67
CA LEU A 10 -21.16 -11.26 39.39
C LEU A 10 -20.87 -12.43 38.45
N ILE A 11 -21.64 -13.53 38.58
CA ILE A 11 -21.45 -14.71 37.73
C ILE A 11 -21.85 -14.46 36.28
N GLU A 12 -22.91 -13.67 36.03
CA GLU A 12 -23.29 -13.27 34.66
C GLU A 12 -22.16 -12.48 34.00
N LEU A 13 -21.54 -11.55 34.73
CA LEU A 13 -20.42 -10.77 34.20
C LEU A 13 -19.19 -11.65 33.90
N ILE A 14 -18.89 -12.62 34.76
CA ILE A 14 -17.77 -13.55 34.55
C ILE A 14 -17.98 -14.41 33.31
N ILE A 15 -19.17 -14.97 33.11
CA ILE A 15 -19.46 -15.80 31.93
C ILE A 15 -19.35 -14.98 30.65
N VAL A 16 -19.87 -13.74 30.64
CA VAL A 16 -19.73 -12.83 29.50
C VAL A 16 -18.25 -12.56 29.19
N MET A 17 -17.44 -12.30 30.21
CA MET A 17 -16.00 -12.06 30.02
C MET A 17 -15.27 -13.30 29.45
N VAL A 18 -15.62 -14.50 29.92
CA VAL A 18 -15.04 -15.74 29.39
C VAL A 18 -15.39 -15.92 27.91
N ILE A 19 -16.64 -15.67 27.52
CA ILE A 19 -17.06 -15.77 26.11
C ILE A 19 -16.33 -14.73 25.25
N LEU A 20 -16.26 -13.47 25.69
CA LEU A 20 -15.53 -12.42 24.99
C LEU A 20 -14.03 -12.75 24.86
N GLY A 21 -13.43 -13.36 25.88
CA GLY A 21 -12.03 -13.81 25.85
C GLY A 21 -11.78 -14.87 24.76
N ILE A 22 -12.66 -15.87 24.65
CA ILE A 22 -12.55 -16.92 23.61
C ILE A 22 -12.74 -16.32 22.22
N LEU A 23 -13.74 -15.45 22.05
CA LEU A 23 -13.99 -14.78 20.77
C LEU A 23 -12.81 -13.90 20.36
N ALA A 24 -12.25 -13.12 21.28
CA ALA A 24 -11.10 -12.26 21.02
C ALA A 24 -9.87 -13.09 20.60
N ALA A 25 -9.62 -14.23 21.25
CA ALA A 25 -8.48 -15.09 20.93
C ALA A 25 -8.49 -15.61 19.49
N VAL A 26 -9.68 -15.84 18.90
CA VAL A 26 -9.83 -16.30 17.51
C VAL A 26 -10.01 -15.15 16.52
N ALA A 27 -10.69 -14.08 16.93
CA ALA A 27 -11.01 -12.96 16.04
C ALA A 27 -9.80 -12.07 15.74
N VAL A 28 -8.95 -11.79 16.75
CA VAL A 28 -7.78 -10.91 16.59
C VAL A 28 -6.80 -11.41 15.52
N PRO A 29 -6.31 -12.67 15.53
CA PRO A 29 -5.37 -13.12 14.52
C PRO A 29 -5.96 -13.09 13.10
N LYS A 30 -7.24 -13.47 12.95
CA LYS A 30 -7.95 -13.42 11.67
C LYS A 30 -8.10 -11.99 11.15
N TYR A 31 -8.35 -11.04 12.04
CA TYR A 31 -8.45 -9.63 11.68
C TYR A 31 -7.12 -9.09 11.16
N VAL A 32 -6.01 -9.37 11.85
CA VAL A 32 -4.66 -8.97 11.41
C VAL A 32 -4.35 -9.55 10.02
N GLU A 33 -4.59 -10.85 9.82
CA GLU A 33 -4.41 -11.49 8.50
C GLU A 33 -5.27 -10.82 7.41
N SER A 34 -6.53 -10.50 7.71
CA SER A 34 -7.41 -9.79 6.78
C SER A 34 -6.89 -8.40 6.41
N VAL A 35 -6.30 -7.67 7.36
CA VAL A 35 -5.71 -6.35 7.11
C VAL A 35 -4.49 -6.49 6.20
N THR A 36 -3.56 -7.39 6.52
CA THR A 36 -2.36 -7.62 5.69
C THR A 36 -2.71 -8.06 4.27
N ASN A 37 -3.73 -8.91 4.10
CA ASN A 37 -4.21 -9.32 2.79
C ASN A 37 -4.83 -8.15 2.01
N ALA A 38 -5.57 -7.26 2.70
CA ALA A 38 -6.14 -6.07 2.08
C ALA A 38 -5.07 -5.07 1.65
N GLU A 39 -4.02 -4.87 2.45
CA GLU A 39 -2.87 -4.03 2.11
C GLU A 39 -2.15 -4.57 0.86
N SER A 40 -1.84 -5.88 0.83
CA SER A 40 -1.20 -6.50 -0.33
C SER A 40 -2.05 -6.36 -1.60
N ALA A 41 -3.37 -6.54 -1.51
CA ALA A 41 -4.27 -6.38 -2.64
C ALA A 41 -4.34 -4.91 -3.12
N ALA A 42 -4.24 -3.94 -2.20
CA ALA A 42 -4.19 -2.53 -2.53
C ALA A 42 -2.88 -2.16 -3.25
N GLU A 43 -1.74 -2.70 -2.82
CA GLU A 43 -0.45 -2.54 -3.50
C GLU A 43 -0.51 -3.08 -4.93
N ASP A 44 -1.02 -4.30 -5.11
CA ASP A 44 -1.17 -4.91 -6.43
C ASP A 44 -2.06 -4.07 -7.36
N ALA A 45 -3.13 -3.48 -6.82
CA ALA A 45 -3.99 -2.57 -7.56
C ALA A 45 -3.26 -1.29 -7.99
N VAL A 46 -2.44 -0.70 -7.11
CA VAL A 46 -1.63 0.48 -7.42
C VAL A 46 -0.62 0.15 -8.52
N ILE A 47 0.14 -0.93 -8.39
CA ILE A 47 1.13 -1.34 -9.39
C ILE A 47 0.46 -1.66 -10.73
N THR A 48 -0.68 -2.36 -10.72
CA THR A 48 -1.43 -2.65 -11.95
C THR A 48 -1.94 -1.37 -12.63
N SER A 49 -2.46 -0.42 -11.85
CA SER A 49 -2.89 0.88 -12.40
C SER A 49 -1.73 1.67 -13.00
N MET A 50 -0.54 1.55 -12.39
CA MET A 50 0.67 2.20 -12.86
C MET A 50 1.16 1.60 -14.18
N LEU A 51 1.14 0.27 -14.32
CA LEU A 51 1.45 -0.40 -15.59
C LEU A 51 0.51 0.09 -16.71
N ALA A 52 -0.79 0.15 -16.45
CA ALA A 52 -1.76 0.66 -17.43
C ALA A 52 -1.51 2.15 -17.78
N GLY A 53 -1.19 2.97 -16.78
CA GLY A 53 -0.81 4.37 -17.00
C GLY A 53 0.46 4.52 -17.84
N LEU A 54 1.48 3.70 -17.57
CA LEU A 54 2.74 3.67 -18.31
C LEU A 54 2.53 3.24 -19.78
N GLU A 55 1.68 2.25 -20.03
CA GLU A 55 1.30 1.85 -21.39
C GLU A 55 0.60 2.99 -22.13
N GLN A 56 -0.33 3.68 -21.48
CA GLN A 56 -1.00 4.85 -22.06
C GLN A 56 0.00 5.98 -22.35
N TYR A 57 0.92 6.26 -21.42
CA TYR A 57 1.97 7.26 -21.58
C TYR A 57 2.90 6.91 -22.77
N ALA A 58 3.28 5.65 -22.90
CA ALA A 58 4.12 5.16 -23.99
C ALA A 58 3.43 5.34 -25.34
N ASN A 59 2.13 5.02 -25.43
CA ASN A 59 1.32 5.22 -26.63
C ASN A 59 1.26 6.71 -27.00
N ASN A 60 1.02 7.60 -26.04
CA ASN A 60 1.03 9.04 -26.30
C ASN A 60 2.39 9.53 -26.81
N SER A 61 3.48 9.07 -26.19
CA SER A 61 4.85 9.41 -26.60
C SER A 61 5.17 8.94 -28.03
N LEU A 62 4.62 7.79 -28.44
CA LEU A 62 4.77 7.31 -29.81
C LEU A 62 4.12 8.26 -30.82
N TYR A 63 2.96 8.84 -30.51
CA TYR A 63 2.29 9.81 -31.38
C TYR A 63 3.03 11.16 -31.45
N THR A 64 3.57 11.65 -30.32
CA THR A 64 4.22 12.97 -30.26
C THR A 64 5.67 12.96 -30.72
N SER A 65 6.40 11.90 -30.38
CA SER A 65 7.86 11.82 -30.48
C SER A 65 8.33 10.71 -31.42
N GLY A 66 7.41 9.92 -32.00
CA GLY A 66 7.73 8.83 -32.92
C GLY A 66 8.38 7.61 -32.25
N ARG A 67 8.46 7.58 -30.92
CA ARG A 67 9.04 6.50 -30.13
C ARG A 67 8.32 6.34 -28.80
N THR A 68 8.12 5.11 -28.37
CA THR A 68 7.63 4.79 -27.03
C THR A 68 8.70 5.09 -26.00
N THR A 69 8.40 5.97 -25.06
CA THR A 69 9.27 6.30 -23.92
C THR A 69 8.45 6.26 -22.64
N TRP A 70 9.06 5.85 -21.53
CA TRP A 70 8.44 5.92 -20.22
C TRP A 70 8.96 7.14 -19.44
N PRO A 71 8.17 7.71 -18.51
CA PRO A 71 8.60 8.86 -17.72
C PRO A 71 9.73 8.49 -16.76
N THR A 72 10.42 9.49 -16.20
CA THR A 72 11.45 9.23 -15.18
C THR A 72 10.82 8.74 -13.89
N ASN A 73 9.74 9.40 -13.44
CA ASN A 73 8.95 8.96 -12.31
C ASN A 73 7.70 8.22 -12.85
N PRO A 74 7.50 6.94 -12.51
CA PRO A 74 6.36 6.17 -13.01
C PRO A 74 5.01 6.66 -12.45
N PHE A 75 5.00 7.42 -11.34
CA PHE A 75 3.78 8.06 -10.83
C PHE A 75 3.27 9.18 -11.74
N ASP A 76 4.13 9.77 -12.60
CA ASP A 76 3.71 10.80 -13.56
C ASP A 76 2.83 10.22 -14.69
N ALA A 77 2.82 8.90 -14.86
CA ALA A 77 1.95 8.22 -15.82
C ALA A 77 0.53 8.00 -15.28
N LEU A 78 0.30 8.22 -13.98
CA LEU A 78 -1.00 8.10 -13.35
C LEU A 78 -1.75 9.44 -13.41
N LYS A 79 -3.06 9.36 -13.62
CA LYS A 79 -3.94 10.54 -13.50
C LYS A 79 -3.96 11.06 -12.07
N ASP A 80 -4.12 10.14 -11.12
CA ASP A 80 -4.21 10.41 -9.69
C ASP A 80 -3.19 9.50 -8.99
N ALA A 81 -2.29 10.09 -8.21
CA ALA A 81 -1.32 9.33 -7.43
C ALA A 81 -2.02 8.56 -6.29
N PRO A 82 -1.49 7.40 -5.85
CA PRO A 82 -2.10 6.66 -4.75
C PRO A 82 -2.09 7.49 -3.46
N ALA A 83 -3.03 7.18 -2.57
CA ALA A 83 -3.08 7.80 -1.25
C ALA A 83 -1.73 7.57 -0.53
N GLY A 84 -1.21 8.62 0.12
CA GLY A 84 0.09 8.58 0.78
C GLY A 84 1.29 8.76 -0.16
N HIS A 85 1.08 9.00 -1.46
CA HIS A 85 2.19 9.32 -2.35
C HIS A 85 2.85 10.65 -2.00
N ASN A 86 4.16 10.59 -1.75
CA ASN A 86 5.02 11.71 -1.47
C ASN A 86 5.87 12.05 -2.71
N GLY A 87 5.28 12.80 -3.64
CA GLY A 87 5.77 12.99 -5.01
C GLY A 87 7.08 13.78 -5.20
N GLY A 88 7.83 14.06 -4.13
CA GLY A 88 9.14 14.73 -4.20
C GLY A 88 10.26 14.01 -3.46
N SER A 89 9.98 12.88 -2.81
CA SER A 89 10.94 12.20 -1.95
C SER A 89 11.79 11.20 -2.74
N ASN A 90 13.05 11.54 -3.01
CA ASN A 90 14.06 10.59 -3.52
C ASN A 90 14.64 9.71 -2.40
N ILE A 91 13.80 9.32 -1.46
CA ILE A 91 14.14 8.54 -0.27
C ILE A 91 13.12 7.40 -0.11
N PRO A 92 13.51 6.28 0.54
CA PRO A 92 12.56 5.20 0.79
C PRO A 92 11.41 5.65 1.68
N ALA A 93 10.23 5.08 1.44
CA ALA A 93 9.06 5.23 2.30
C ALA A 93 9.44 4.94 3.76
N ALA A 94 8.99 5.84 4.64
CA ALA A 94 9.34 5.86 6.07
C ALA A 94 8.10 6.00 6.97
N VAL A 95 6.93 6.26 6.39
CA VAL A 95 5.65 6.38 7.09
C VAL A 95 4.67 5.34 6.55
N ASP A 96 3.83 4.79 7.42
CA ASP A 96 2.82 3.80 7.04
C ASP A 96 1.83 4.38 6.02
N GLY A 97 1.57 3.61 4.96
CA GLY A 97 0.76 4.03 3.81
C GLY A 97 1.52 4.90 2.80
N GLU A 98 2.77 5.29 3.07
CA GLU A 98 3.52 6.19 2.18
C GLU A 98 3.97 5.48 0.90
N TRP A 99 3.87 6.17 -0.23
CA TRP A 99 4.44 5.76 -1.50
C TRP A 99 5.50 6.76 -1.95
N THR A 100 6.68 6.29 -2.35
CA THR A 100 7.74 7.16 -2.89
C THR A 100 8.39 6.54 -4.13
N PHE A 101 9.11 7.37 -4.89
CA PHE A 101 9.95 6.93 -6.00
C PHE A 101 11.37 7.43 -5.81
N ILE A 102 12.33 6.52 -5.97
CA ILE A 102 13.77 6.83 -5.94
C ILE A 102 14.30 6.71 -7.36
N ASP A 103 14.71 7.82 -7.95
CA ASP A 103 15.46 7.92 -9.19
C ASP A 103 16.94 7.59 -8.93
N PHE A 104 17.48 6.64 -9.70
CA PHE A 104 18.91 6.31 -9.69
C PHE A 104 19.72 7.20 -10.64
N GLY A 105 19.03 8.06 -11.40
CA GLY A 105 19.64 8.98 -12.34
C GLY A 105 20.30 8.27 -13.53
N ALA A 106 21.36 8.88 -14.05
CA ALA A 106 22.11 8.34 -15.20
C ALA A 106 23.05 7.17 -14.86
N THR A 107 23.13 6.78 -13.59
CA THR A 107 23.90 5.62 -13.10
C THR A 107 22.92 4.54 -12.64
N PRO A 108 22.46 3.65 -13.54
CA PRO A 108 21.64 2.52 -13.14
C PRO A 108 22.31 1.68 -12.06
N ASP A 109 21.53 0.91 -11.33
CA ASP A 109 21.92 0.01 -10.23
C ASP A 109 22.90 -1.13 -10.60
N GLY A 110 23.58 -1.04 -11.75
CA GLY A 110 24.39 -2.10 -12.34
C GLY A 110 23.58 -3.15 -13.12
N ASN A 111 22.26 -3.19 -12.93
CA ASN A 111 21.34 -4.12 -13.60
C ASN A 111 20.43 -3.43 -14.63
N GLY A 112 20.64 -2.13 -14.86
CA GLY A 112 19.90 -1.33 -15.83
C GLY A 112 18.60 -0.73 -15.30
N ASN A 113 18.28 -0.89 -14.01
CA ASN A 113 17.13 -0.21 -13.42
C ASN A 113 17.45 1.27 -13.23
N THR A 114 16.48 2.12 -13.58
CA THR A 114 16.61 3.58 -13.53
C THR A 114 16.00 4.17 -12.27
N GLY A 115 15.30 3.36 -11.47
CA GLY A 115 14.81 3.76 -10.17
C GLY A 115 14.11 2.61 -9.45
N LYS A 116 13.48 2.93 -8.32
CA LYS A 116 12.57 2.01 -7.62
C LYS A 116 11.41 2.74 -6.97
N ILE A 117 10.26 2.09 -6.97
CA ILE A 117 9.09 2.48 -6.21
C ILE A 117 9.22 1.85 -4.82
N THR A 118 8.86 2.58 -3.77
CA THR A 118 8.83 2.03 -2.41
C THR A 118 7.51 2.34 -1.71
N HIS A 119 7.05 1.40 -0.90
CA HIS A 119 5.84 1.53 -0.09
C HIS A 119 6.04 0.92 1.30
N GLN A 120 5.49 1.54 2.34
CA GLN A 120 5.54 1.02 3.71
C GLN A 120 4.15 0.68 4.24
N ARG A 121 3.96 -0.55 4.73
CA ARG A 121 2.71 -1.04 5.35
C ARG A 121 2.60 -0.62 6.81
N ALA A 122 1.43 -0.83 7.42
CA ALA A 122 1.16 -0.48 8.83
C ALA A 122 1.99 -1.28 9.86
N ASP A 123 2.61 -2.37 9.46
CA ASP A 123 3.56 -3.13 10.28
C ASP A 123 5.02 -2.65 10.12
N ASN A 124 5.22 -1.50 9.47
CA ASN A 124 6.51 -0.89 9.18
C ASN A 124 7.39 -1.76 8.25
N THR A 125 6.82 -2.76 7.57
CA THR A 125 7.50 -3.48 6.48
C THR A 125 7.50 -2.65 5.21
N ARG A 126 8.61 -2.68 4.48
CA ARG A 126 8.77 -1.94 3.23
C ARG A 126 8.84 -2.89 2.05
N TYR A 127 8.05 -2.57 1.03
CA TYR A 127 8.03 -3.24 -0.25
C TYR A 127 8.62 -2.31 -1.31
N GLU A 128 9.35 -2.91 -2.25
CA GLU A 128 10.09 -2.18 -3.27
C GLU A 128 9.91 -2.86 -4.63
N TRP A 129 9.72 -2.05 -5.67
CA TRP A 129 9.62 -2.52 -7.06
C TRP A 129 10.65 -1.78 -7.91
N LEU A 130 11.52 -2.54 -8.57
CA LEU A 130 12.51 -1.97 -9.48
C LEU A 130 11.80 -1.43 -10.74
N TYR A 131 12.26 -0.28 -11.19
CA TYR A 131 11.72 0.41 -12.35
C TYR A 131 12.83 0.68 -13.35
N ASN A 132 12.54 0.41 -14.62
CA ASN A 132 13.42 0.71 -15.73
C ASN A 132 12.62 1.44 -16.81
N LYS A 133 12.90 2.74 -17.00
CA LYS A 133 12.21 3.56 -18.02
C LYS A 133 12.69 3.29 -19.45
N GLY A 134 13.67 2.41 -19.62
CA GLY A 134 14.36 2.19 -20.89
C GLY A 134 15.37 3.29 -21.22
N THR A 135 16.04 3.13 -22.35
CA THR A 135 16.98 4.11 -22.95
C THR A 135 16.31 4.88 -24.06
#